data_AF-A0AAV0U4C1-F1
#
_entry.id   AF-A0AAV0U4C1-F1
#
_cell.length_a   1.000
_cell.length_b   1.000
_cell.length_c   1.000
_cell.angle_alpha   90.00
_cell.angle_beta   90.00
_cell.angle_gamma   90.00
#
_symmetry.space_group_name_H-M   'P 1'
#
loop_
_entity.id
_entity.type
_entity.pdbx_description
1 polymer ?
#
loop_
_entity_poly.entity_id
_entity_poly.type
_entity_poly.pdbx_seq_one_letter_code
_entity_poly.pdbx_strand_id
1 'polypeptide(L)'
;MAMGVPSVTNQLIMGSWTEKGGLENDELVMEGKNVADASELLVMAETKREQSMFGWLRVQIKAHELRTKSKTELLRQLDDYQQELAQLRVSKVIGGAASKLSKIGVVRKSIARVLTVYNQNQKAKLRAALGSKKHVPLDLRRKKTRAIRRQLSKHEKSIKTLKQQKKESYFPKRRYALKA
;
A
#
# COMPACT_ATOMS: atom_id res chain seq x y z
N MET A 1 -14.92 -15.83 40.53
CA MET A 1 -13.98 -16.97 40.61
C MET A 1 -13.12 -16.97 39.38
N ALA A 2 -11.87 -16.56 39.56
CA ALA A 2 -10.80 -16.77 38.60
C ALA A 2 -10.35 -18.23 38.70
N MET A 3 -10.21 -18.91 37.56
CA MET A 3 -9.33 -20.05 37.39
C MET A 3 -8.74 -19.92 35.99
N GLY A 4 -7.44 -19.69 35.91
CA GLY A 4 -6.69 -19.62 34.66
C GLY A 4 -5.87 -20.88 34.41
N VAL A 5 -5.22 -20.85 33.24
CA VAL A 5 -3.98 -21.58 32.84
C VAL A 5 -4.23 -23.05 32.37
N PRO A 6 -3.47 -23.65 31.40
CA PRO A 6 -2.28 -23.19 30.64
C PRO A 6 -2.29 -23.33 29.10
N SER A 7 -1.36 -22.56 28.50
CA SER A 7 -0.43 -22.91 27.40
C SER A 7 -0.39 -24.36 26.92
N VAL A 8 -0.61 -24.56 25.60
CA VAL A 8 -0.05 -25.69 24.83
C VAL A 8 0.52 -25.16 23.51
N THR A 9 1.84 -24.94 23.56
CA THR A 9 2.82 -25.25 22.53
C THR A 9 2.35 -25.30 21.07
N ASN A 10 2.77 -24.27 20.34
CA ASN A 10 2.84 -24.22 18.88
C ASN A 10 3.78 -25.34 18.40
N GLN A 11 3.22 -26.36 17.76
CA GLN A 11 3.99 -27.48 17.21
C GLN A 11 4.87 -27.00 16.05
N LEU A 12 6.17 -27.06 16.32
CA LEU A 12 7.24 -27.51 15.44
C LEU A 12 6.79 -27.97 14.04
N ILE A 13 7.10 -27.18 13.02
CA ILE A 13 7.36 -27.70 11.66
C ILE A 13 8.83 -27.38 11.39
N MET A 14 9.69 -28.35 11.73
CA MET A 14 11.07 -28.39 11.29
C MET A 14 11.16 -29.03 9.90
N GLY A 15 12.01 -28.45 9.05
CA GLY A 15 12.93 -29.23 8.22
C GLY A 15 12.53 -29.49 6.78
N SER A 16 13.09 -28.71 5.86
CA SER A 16 14.10 -29.18 4.89
C SER A 16 14.15 -28.24 3.68
N TRP A 17 15.13 -27.34 3.67
CA TRP A 17 15.67 -26.85 2.41
C TRP A 17 17.18 -27.04 2.48
N THR A 18 17.61 -28.08 1.79
CA THR A 18 18.96 -28.58 1.66
C THR A 18 19.83 -27.62 0.88
N GLU A 19 21.00 -27.37 1.43
CA GLU A 19 22.15 -26.74 0.80
C GLU A 19 22.56 -27.50 -0.48
N LYS A 20 22.70 -26.78 -1.60
CA LYS A 20 23.75 -27.05 -2.60
C LYS A 20 24.15 -25.74 -3.25
N GLY A 21 25.31 -25.25 -2.87
CA GLY A 21 25.99 -24.11 -3.46
C GLY A 21 27.44 -24.11 -3.01
N GLY A 22 28.18 -25.15 -3.41
CA GLY A 22 29.62 -25.18 -3.26
C GLY A 22 30.25 -24.13 -4.17
N LEU A 23 31.05 -23.25 -3.58
CA LEU A 23 32.16 -22.58 -4.24
C LEU A 23 33.38 -22.93 -3.39
N GLU A 24 34.35 -23.58 -4.06
CA GLU A 24 35.64 -23.99 -3.54
C GLU A 24 36.36 -22.86 -2.81
N ASN A 25 36.92 -23.22 -1.65
CA ASN A 25 37.95 -22.44 -0.98
C ASN A 25 39.27 -22.75 -1.67
N ASP A 26 39.72 -21.87 -2.56
CA ASP A 26 41.14 -21.79 -2.90
C ASP A 26 41.79 -20.74 -1.98
N GLU A 27 42.53 -21.29 -1.03
CA GLU A 27 43.69 -20.76 -0.30
C GLU A 27 43.95 -19.24 -0.38
N LEU A 28 43.62 -18.53 0.71
CA LEU A 28 44.29 -17.28 1.05
C LEU A 28 45.31 -17.53 2.16
N VAL A 29 46.56 -17.54 1.73
CA VAL A 29 47.77 -17.45 2.57
C VAL A 29 47.63 -16.28 3.54
N MET A 30 47.91 -16.58 4.81
CA MET A 30 47.91 -15.65 5.92
C MET A 30 49.04 -14.63 5.79
N GLU A 31 48.74 -13.46 5.24
CA GLU A 31 49.49 -12.23 5.58
C GLU A 31 48.51 -11.21 6.18
N GLY A 32 48.83 -10.81 7.41
CA GLY A 32 47.94 -10.09 8.30
C GLY A 32 47.35 -8.81 7.69
N LYS A 33 46.04 -8.64 7.87
CA LYS A 33 45.37 -7.36 7.66
C LYS A 33 44.37 -7.07 8.78
N ASN A 34 44.40 -5.80 9.17
CA ASN A 34 43.84 -5.25 10.39
C ASN A 34 42.31 -5.30 10.44
N VAL A 35 41.76 -5.29 11.66
CA VAL A 35 40.33 -5.28 12.00
C VAL A 35 39.53 -4.13 11.33
N ALA A 36 40.21 -3.13 10.76
CA ALA A 36 39.63 -2.01 10.00
C ALA A 36 39.01 -2.44 8.65
N ASP A 37 39.46 -3.56 8.06
CA ASP A 37 39.00 -4.01 6.74
C ASP A 37 37.61 -4.66 6.79
N ALA A 38 37.21 -5.19 7.95
CA ALA A 38 35.89 -5.80 8.14
C ALA A 38 34.77 -4.74 8.16
N SER A 39 35.03 -3.56 8.75
CA SER A 39 34.10 -2.43 8.72
C SER A 39 33.97 -1.83 7.32
N GLU A 40 35.06 -1.71 6.56
CA GLU A 40 34.99 -1.26 5.18
C GLU A 40 34.22 -2.23 4.28
N LEU A 41 34.41 -3.55 4.45
CA LEU A 41 33.66 -4.56 3.71
C LEU A 41 32.16 -4.56 4.05
N LEU A 42 31.79 -4.24 5.30
CA LEU A 42 30.39 -4.08 5.73
C LEU A 42 29.76 -2.83 5.12
N VAL A 43 30.48 -1.70 5.11
CA VAL A 43 30.04 -0.46 4.45
C VAL A 43 29.97 -0.62 2.93
N MET A 44 30.89 -1.38 2.31
CA MET A 44 30.85 -1.74 0.89
C MET A 44 29.69 -2.70 0.56
N ALA A 45 29.32 -3.60 1.48
CA ALA A 45 28.17 -4.49 1.33
C ALA A 45 26.82 -3.77 1.53
N GLU A 46 26.76 -2.79 2.43
CA GLU A 46 25.60 -1.91 2.62
C GLU A 46 25.42 -0.98 1.42
N THR A 47 26.48 -0.36 0.92
CA THR A 47 26.44 0.50 -0.27
C THR A 47 26.12 -0.28 -1.55
N LYS A 48 26.54 -1.55 -1.71
CA LYS A 48 26.09 -2.42 -2.83
C LYS A 48 24.61 -2.80 -2.74
N ARG A 49 24.06 -3.05 -1.55
CA ARG A 49 22.61 -3.30 -1.37
C ARG A 49 21.80 -2.04 -1.64
N GLU A 50 22.29 -0.87 -1.23
CA GLU A 50 21.64 0.42 -1.50
C GLU A 50 21.73 0.81 -2.98
N GLN A 51 22.86 0.59 -3.66
CA GLN A 51 23.00 0.81 -5.11
C GLN A 51 22.14 -0.15 -5.93
N SER A 52 21.97 -1.40 -5.51
CA SER A 52 21.04 -2.37 -6.10
C SER A 52 19.57 -1.93 -5.97
N MET A 53 19.20 -1.39 -4.80
CA MET A 53 17.86 -0.84 -4.54
C MET A 53 17.61 0.49 -5.26
N PHE A 54 18.65 1.33 -5.44
CA PHE A 54 18.59 2.57 -6.21
C PHE A 54 18.59 2.35 -7.73
N GLY A 55 19.17 1.24 -8.23
CA GLY A 55 19.15 0.86 -9.64
C GLY A 55 17.76 0.57 -10.20
N TRP A 56 16.81 0.21 -9.35
CA TRP A 56 15.40 0.03 -9.71
C TRP A 56 14.60 1.34 -9.86
N LEU A 57 15.18 2.49 -9.51
CA LEU A 57 14.45 3.75 -9.35
C LEU A 57 14.52 4.69 -10.57
N ARG A 58 15.41 4.46 -11.54
CA ARG A 58 15.76 5.49 -12.53
C ARG A 58 15.02 5.46 -13.88
N VAL A 59 14.22 4.44 -14.18
CA VAL A 59 13.47 4.35 -15.48
C VAL A 59 11.96 4.19 -15.23
N GLN A 60 11.49 4.70 -14.11
CA GLN A 60 10.14 4.45 -13.64
C GLN A 60 9.32 5.75 -13.65
N ILE A 61 8.29 5.81 -14.51
CA ILE A 61 7.38 6.97 -14.61
C ILE A 61 6.84 7.34 -13.23
N LYS A 62 6.97 8.62 -12.89
CA LYS A 62 6.51 9.13 -11.60
C LYS A 62 5.04 9.52 -11.69
N ALA A 63 4.28 9.18 -10.64
CA ALA A 63 2.84 9.42 -10.64
C ALA A 63 2.47 10.92 -10.69
N HIS A 64 3.30 11.81 -10.15
CA HIS A 64 3.02 13.25 -10.18
C HIS A 64 3.09 13.84 -11.60
N GLU A 65 4.01 13.34 -12.42
CA GLU A 65 4.14 13.74 -13.84
C GLU A 65 2.92 13.31 -14.67
N LEU A 66 2.24 12.22 -14.28
CA LEU A 66 1.03 11.75 -14.94
C LEU A 66 -0.22 12.55 -14.54
N ARG A 67 -0.22 13.20 -13.38
CA ARG A 67 -1.39 13.95 -12.89
C ARG A 67 -1.60 15.27 -13.62
N THR A 68 -0.53 15.87 -14.13
CA THR A 68 -0.58 17.12 -14.90
C THR A 68 -0.97 16.93 -16.36
N LYS A 69 -0.85 15.71 -16.89
CA LYS A 69 -1.15 15.37 -18.29
C LYS A 69 -2.65 15.33 -18.58
N SER A 70 -2.99 15.56 -19.84
CA SER A 70 -4.37 15.50 -20.32
C SER A 70 -4.88 14.06 -20.46
N LYS A 71 -6.21 13.90 -20.54
CA LYS A 71 -6.83 12.56 -20.69
C LYS A 71 -6.33 11.84 -21.94
N THR A 72 -6.20 12.57 -23.05
CA THR A 72 -5.78 12.03 -24.35
C THR A 72 -4.32 11.59 -24.32
N GLU A 73 -3.44 12.36 -23.69
CA GLU A 73 -2.03 12.00 -23.49
C GLU A 73 -1.88 10.73 -22.63
N LEU A 74 -2.67 10.60 -21.57
CA LEU A 74 -2.64 9.41 -20.72
C LEU A 74 -3.07 8.15 -21.48
N LEU A 75 -4.06 8.25 -22.36
CA LEU A 75 -4.51 7.12 -23.18
C LEU A 75 -3.48 6.75 -24.25
N ARG A 76 -2.85 7.74 -24.90
CA ARG A 76 -1.74 7.48 -25.84
C ARG A 76 -0.58 6.75 -25.15
N GLN A 77 -0.12 7.25 -24.00
CA GLN A 77 0.93 6.59 -23.22
C GLN A 77 0.54 5.18 -22.77
N LEU A 78 -0.74 4.95 -22.46
CA LEU A 78 -1.23 3.63 -22.10
C LEU A 78 -1.10 2.65 -23.28
N ASP A 79 -1.48 3.07 -24.49
CA ASP A 79 -1.40 2.24 -25.70
C ASP A 79 0.05 1.91 -26.05
N ASP A 80 0.95 2.89 -25.97
CA ASP A 80 2.39 2.69 -26.20
C ASP A 80 2.96 1.63 -25.25
N TYR A 81 2.65 1.70 -23.94
CA TYR A 81 3.10 0.70 -22.97
C TYR A 81 2.46 -0.67 -23.17
N GLN A 82 1.22 -0.74 -23.67
CA GLN A 82 0.58 -2.02 -23.98
C GLN A 82 1.24 -2.70 -25.18
N GLN A 83 1.56 -1.93 -26.24
CA GLN A 83 2.29 -2.42 -27.40
C GLN A 83 3.69 -2.90 -27.02
N GLU A 84 4.42 -2.12 -26.20
CA GLU A 84 5.73 -2.51 -25.68
C GLU A 84 5.63 -3.81 -24.87
N LEU A 85 4.63 -3.93 -23.98
CA LEU A 85 4.43 -5.15 -23.19
C LEU A 85 4.13 -6.37 -24.07
N ALA A 86 3.35 -6.22 -25.14
CA ALA A 86 3.06 -7.29 -26.07
C ALA A 86 4.34 -7.78 -26.78
N GLN A 87 5.17 -6.85 -27.26
CA GLN A 87 6.46 -7.16 -27.88
C GLN A 87 7.43 -7.85 -26.90
N LEU A 88 7.48 -7.40 -25.64
CA LEU A 88 8.31 -8.02 -24.60
C LEU A 88 7.85 -9.43 -24.23
N ARG A 89 6.54 -9.71 -24.29
CA ARG A 89 6.00 -11.06 -24.07
C ARG A 89 6.40 -12.02 -25.18
N VAL A 90 6.36 -11.59 -26.44
CA VAL A 90 6.86 -12.40 -27.57
C VAL A 90 8.36 -12.65 -27.43
N SER A 91 9.13 -11.60 -27.10
CA SER A 91 10.58 -11.71 -26.87
C SER A 91 10.93 -12.67 -25.74
N LYS A 92 10.09 -12.78 -24.71
CA LYS A 92 10.27 -13.74 -23.61
C LYS A 92 10.16 -15.19 -24.10
N VAL A 93 9.20 -15.49 -24.98
CA VAL A 93 8.98 -16.85 -25.50
C VAL A 93 10.14 -17.30 -26.39
N ILE A 94 10.70 -16.37 -27.18
CA ILE A 94 11.83 -16.65 -28.08
C ILE A 94 13.16 -16.85 -27.31
N GLY A 95 13.21 -16.55 -26.00
CA GLY A 95 14.44 -16.62 -25.21
C GLY A 95 15.32 -15.38 -25.36
N GLY A 96 14.72 -14.19 -25.47
CA GLY A 96 15.45 -12.93 -25.65
C GLY A 96 16.34 -12.51 -24.47
N ALA A 97 17.19 -11.50 -24.72
CA ALA A 97 18.16 -10.98 -23.76
C ALA A 97 17.56 -10.61 -22.39
N ALA A 98 18.32 -10.85 -21.32
CA ALA A 98 17.92 -10.58 -19.92
C ALA A 98 17.46 -9.13 -19.69
N SER A 99 18.05 -8.16 -20.39
CA SER A 99 17.65 -6.75 -20.32
C SER A 99 16.21 -6.50 -20.77
N LYS A 100 15.70 -7.25 -21.76
CA LYS A 100 14.29 -7.19 -22.19
C LYS A 100 13.36 -7.84 -21.18
N LEU A 101 13.81 -8.91 -20.51
CA LEU A 101 13.03 -9.59 -19.48
C LEU A 101 12.83 -8.70 -18.24
N SER A 102 13.87 -7.99 -17.80
CA SER A 102 13.79 -7.07 -16.66
C SER A 102 12.82 -5.90 -16.91
N LYS A 103 12.64 -5.46 -18.17
CA LYS A 103 11.68 -4.39 -18.53
C LYS A 103 10.22 -4.78 -18.33
N ILE A 104 9.87 -6.07 -18.39
CA ILE A 104 8.48 -6.54 -18.27
C ILE A 104 7.85 -6.08 -16.94
N GLY A 105 8.60 -6.21 -15.83
CA GLY A 105 8.12 -5.77 -14.52
C GLY A 105 7.89 -4.26 -14.44
N VAL A 106 8.79 -3.48 -15.05
CA VAL A 106 8.72 -2.02 -15.08
C VAL A 106 7.53 -1.55 -15.90
N VAL A 107 7.36 -2.06 -17.12
CA VAL A 107 6.24 -1.68 -18.03
C VAL A 107 4.88 -2.04 -17.42
N ARG A 108 4.74 -3.21 -16.77
CA ARG A 108 3.51 -3.57 -16.05
C ARG A 108 3.17 -2.58 -14.93
N LYS A 109 4.18 -2.16 -14.15
CA LYS A 109 3.99 -1.15 -13.10
C LYS A 109 3.63 0.21 -13.70
N SER A 110 4.23 0.59 -14.84
CA SER A 110 3.90 1.82 -15.56
C SER A 110 2.45 1.86 -16.05
N ILE A 111 1.96 0.78 -16.69
CA ILE A 111 0.54 0.63 -17.09
C ILE A 111 -0.39 0.80 -15.88
N ALA A 112 -0.06 0.13 -14.77
CA ALA A 112 -0.87 0.20 -13.56
C ALA A 112 -0.94 1.63 -12.99
N ARG A 113 0.17 2.39 -13.03
CA ARG A 113 0.20 3.80 -12.60
C ARG A 113 -0.67 4.70 -13.49
N VAL A 114 -0.56 4.56 -14.81
CA VAL A 114 -1.36 5.35 -15.77
C VAL A 114 -2.86 5.10 -15.54
N LEU A 115 -3.28 3.84 -15.47
CA LEU A 115 -4.68 3.47 -15.18
C LEU A 115 -5.14 3.98 -13.82
N THR A 116 -4.28 3.95 -12.81
CA THR A 116 -4.60 4.46 -11.47
C THR A 116 -4.89 5.96 -11.51
N VAL A 117 -4.03 6.76 -12.15
CA VAL A 117 -4.22 8.22 -12.27
C VAL A 117 -5.45 8.54 -13.11
N TYR A 118 -5.66 7.84 -14.22
CA TYR A 118 -6.86 7.99 -15.05
C TYR A 118 -8.15 7.76 -14.25
N ASN A 119 -8.21 6.65 -13.50
CA ASN A 119 -9.37 6.29 -12.67
C ASN A 119 -9.56 7.27 -11.49
N GLN A 120 -8.48 7.76 -10.88
CA GLN A 120 -8.54 8.79 -9.85
C GLN A 120 -9.18 10.07 -10.41
N ASN A 121 -8.72 10.54 -11.57
CA ASN A 121 -9.21 11.75 -12.22
C ASN A 121 -10.69 11.60 -12.64
N GLN A 122 -11.08 10.46 -13.20
CA GLN A 122 -12.49 10.18 -13.53
C GLN A 122 -13.37 10.19 -12.28
N LYS A 123 -12.99 9.48 -11.21
CA LYS A 123 -13.77 9.43 -9.97
C LYS A 123 -13.84 10.79 -9.28
N ALA A 124 -12.78 11.60 -9.32
CA ALA A 124 -12.77 12.95 -8.78
C ALA A 124 -13.78 13.86 -9.52
N LYS A 125 -13.78 13.82 -10.86
CA LYS A 125 -14.77 14.55 -11.69
C LYS A 125 -16.20 14.12 -11.39
N LEU A 126 -16.45 12.81 -11.29
CA LEU A 126 -17.78 12.28 -10.95
C LEU A 126 -18.23 12.67 -9.54
N ARG A 127 -17.33 12.68 -8.55
CA ARG A 127 -17.64 13.14 -7.19
C ARG A 127 -17.99 14.62 -7.16
N ALA A 128 -17.28 15.46 -7.92
CA ALA A 128 -17.60 16.88 -8.03
C ALA A 128 -18.98 17.10 -8.68
N ALA A 129 -19.29 16.35 -9.75
CA ALA A 129 -20.56 16.48 -10.48
C ALA A 129 -21.78 15.94 -9.72
N LEU A 130 -21.63 14.87 -8.93
CA LEU A 130 -22.72 14.23 -8.19
C LEU A 130 -22.85 14.72 -6.74
N GLY A 131 -21.75 15.18 -6.13
CA GLY A 131 -21.68 15.92 -4.87
C GLY A 131 -22.76 15.58 -3.84
N SER A 132 -23.63 16.56 -3.60
CA SER A 132 -24.68 16.57 -2.57
C SER A 132 -26.03 16.01 -3.04
N LYS A 133 -26.10 15.39 -4.22
CA LYS A 133 -27.35 14.78 -4.71
C LYS A 133 -27.79 13.67 -3.75
N LYS A 134 -29.11 13.57 -3.53
CA LYS A 134 -29.71 12.53 -2.68
C LYS A 134 -29.32 11.11 -3.10
N HIS A 135 -29.26 10.86 -4.41
CA HIS A 135 -28.97 9.54 -4.98
C HIS A 135 -27.58 9.51 -5.60
N VAL A 136 -26.65 8.86 -4.90
CA VAL A 136 -25.28 8.65 -5.36
C VAL A 136 -25.07 7.14 -5.67
N PRO A 137 -24.38 6.81 -6.78
CA PRO A 137 -24.00 5.43 -7.12
C PRO A 137 -23.24 4.74 -5.99
N LEU A 138 -23.40 3.42 -5.87
CA LEU A 138 -22.81 2.62 -4.78
C LEU A 138 -21.29 2.78 -4.67
N ASP A 139 -20.58 2.91 -5.79
CA ASP A 139 -19.12 3.05 -5.86
C ASP A 139 -18.58 4.36 -5.27
N LEU A 140 -19.40 5.41 -5.27
CA LEU A 140 -19.03 6.73 -4.77
C LEU A 140 -19.49 6.96 -3.32
N ARG A 141 -20.32 6.07 -2.76
CA ARG A 141 -20.74 6.15 -1.37
C ARG A 141 -19.55 5.96 -0.44
N ARG A 142 -19.53 6.69 0.67
CA ARG A 142 -18.49 6.52 1.71
C ARG A 142 -18.49 5.08 2.22
N LYS A 143 -17.32 4.44 2.24
CA LYS A 143 -17.15 3.10 2.80
C LYS A 143 -17.32 3.15 4.32
N LYS A 144 -18.39 2.52 4.81
CA LYS A 144 -18.70 2.29 6.22
C LYS A 144 -19.28 0.88 6.36
N THR A 145 -19.29 0.33 7.57
CA THR A 145 -19.96 -0.94 7.84
C THR A 145 -21.47 -0.82 7.62
N ARG A 146 -22.15 -1.95 7.38
CA ARG A 146 -23.61 -1.98 7.21
C ARG A 146 -24.33 -1.47 8.46
N ALA A 147 -23.89 -1.87 9.65
CA ALA A 147 -24.44 -1.40 10.92
C ALA A 147 -24.41 0.14 11.03
N ILE A 148 -23.26 0.77 10.74
CA ILE A 148 -23.11 2.24 10.77
C ILE A 148 -23.97 2.94 9.71
N ARG A 149 -24.28 2.29 8.59
CA ARG A 149 -25.19 2.86 7.57
C ARG A 149 -26.67 2.76 7.94
N ARG A 150 -27.04 1.81 8.81
CA ARG A 150 -28.43 1.53 9.21
C ARG A 150 -28.81 2.16 10.55
N GLN A 151 -27.84 2.49 11.39
CA GLN A 151 -28.11 3.20 12.63
C GLN A 151 -28.75 4.57 12.38
N LEU A 152 -29.52 5.04 13.35
CA LEU A 152 -30.05 6.40 13.38
C LEU A 152 -28.91 7.45 13.34
N SER A 153 -29.17 8.54 12.62
CA SER A 153 -28.33 9.74 12.60
C SER A 153 -28.26 10.38 13.99
N LYS A 154 -27.23 11.20 14.23
CA LYS A 154 -27.09 11.93 15.50
C LYS A 154 -28.28 12.86 15.76
N HIS A 155 -28.79 13.49 14.70
CA HIS A 155 -29.98 14.33 14.76
C HIS A 155 -31.18 13.51 15.23
N GLU A 156 -31.50 12.39 14.57
CA GLU A 156 -32.61 11.51 14.96
C GLU A 156 -32.48 11.01 16.40
N LYS A 157 -31.29 10.62 16.84
CA LYS A 157 -31.03 10.22 18.25
C LYS A 157 -31.22 11.36 19.25
N SER A 158 -31.04 12.61 18.82
CA SER A 158 -31.19 13.80 19.66
C SER A 158 -32.60 14.37 19.68
N ILE A 159 -33.50 13.91 18.80
CA ILE A 159 -34.89 14.35 18.79
C ILE A 159 -35.54 13.91 20.11
N LYS A 160 -35.94 14.90 20.90
CA LYS A 160 -36.64 14.73 22.17
C LYS A 160 -38.06 15.25 22.03
N THR A 161 -39.00 14.59 22.69
CA THR A 161 -40.37 15.11 22.77
C THR A 161 -40.41 16.44 23.49
N LEU A 162 -41.40 17.29 23.19
CA LEU A 162 -41.57 18.58 23.87
C LEU A 162 -41.67 18.41 25.40
N LYS A 163 -42.31 17.34 25.86
CA LYS A 163 -42.40 16.98 27.28
C LYS A 163 -41.03 16.73 27.90
N GLN A 164 -40.17 15.96 27.22
CA GLN A 164 -38.81 15.70 27.70
C GLN A 164 -37.95 16.97 27.71
N GLN A 165 -38.02 17.79 26.65
CA GLN A 165 -37.29 19.05 26.58
C GLN A 165 -37.64 19.99 27.74
N LYS A 166 -38.94 20.15 28.04
CA LYS A 166 -39.40 20.95 29.19
C LYS A 166 -38.86 20.38 30.51
N LYS A 167 -38.93 19.06 30.71
CA LYS A 167 -38.43 18.40 31.93
C LYS A 167 -36.93 18.63 32.13
N GLU A 168 -36.13 18.49 31.08
CA GLU A 168 -34.68 18.70 31.14
C GLU A 168 -34.30 20.17 31.40
N SER A 169 -35.08 21.11 30.85
CA SER A 169 -34.91 22.55 31.11
C SER A 169 -35.23 22.91 32.56
N TYR A 170 -36.35 22.38 33.09
CA TYR A 170 -36.78 22.66 34.45
C TYR A 170 -35.90 21.99 35.52
N PHE A 171 -35.38 20.79 35.26
CA PHE A 171 -34.61 20.01 36.23
C PHE A 171 -33.24 19.58 35.65
N PRO A 172 -32.30 20.52 35.47
CA PRO A 172 -30.95 20.17 35.04
C PRO A 172 -30.22 19.41 36.15
N LYS A 173 -29.44 18.39 35.77
CA LYS A 173 -28.53 17.72 36.73
C LYS A 173 -27.47 18.73 37.17
N ARG A 174 -27.54 19.16 38.44
CA ARG A 174 -26.57 20.05 39.05
C ARG A 174 -25.44 19.25 39.66
N ARG A 175 -24.20 19.76 39.57
CA ARG A 175 -23.06 19.19 40.29
C ARG A 175 -23.05 19.76 41.70
N TYR A 176 -22.94 18.89 42.70
CA TYR A 176 -22.81 19.28 44.11
C TYR A 176 -21.71 18.43 44.77
N ALA A 177 -21.14 18.96 45.84
CA ALA A 177 -20.21 18.25 46.71
C ALA A 177 -20.69 18.37 48.15
N LEU A 178 -20.46 17.34 48.95
CA LEU A 178 -20.75 17.36 50.38
C LEU A 178 -19.50 17.83 51.11
N LYS A 179 -19.68 18.75 52.06
CA LYS A 179 -18.61 19.19 52.94
C LYS A 179 -18.38 18.07 53.96
N ALA A 180 -17.12 17.66 54.12
CA ALA A 180 -16.67 16.80 55.21
C ALA A 180 -16.53 17.63 56.49
#